data_AF-A0A662KI15-F1
#
_entry.id   AF-A0A662KI15-F1
#
_cell.length_a   1.000
_cell.length_b   1.000
_cell.length_c   1.000
_cell.angle_alpha   90.00
_cell.angle_beta   90.00
_cell.angle_gamma   90.00
#
_symmetry.space_group_name_H-M   'P 1'
#
loop_
_entity.id
_entity.type
_entity.pdbx_description
1 polymer ?
#
loop_
_entity_poly.entity_id
_entity_poly.type
_entity_poly.pdbx_seq_one_letter_code
_entity_poly.pdbx_strand_id
1 'polypeptide(L)'
;MKKQGFIPALVSVTIISIVIVCVISFTIYNAKIIGPVISVLGFIPWIPLQISGRTIKSVGADIVFGAIDTGILGIAALIGASFAGVLGAIVGGAVGDSITDGFAGLFEGKIAEHLRKHGIEEARTPLSSSMGKMSGCLIGVGIVLTIAWSVVGIGI
;
A
#
# COMPACT_ATOMS: atom_id res chain seq x y z
N MET A 1 -4.20 19.27 -17.06
CA MET A 1 -4.35 18.52 -15.79
C MET A 1 -4.69 19.50 -14.67
N LYS A 2 -5.78 19.30 -13.91
CA LYS A 2 -6.04 20.14 -12.72
C LYS A 2 -4.97 19.79 -11.67
N LYS A 3 -4.13 20.75 -11.29
CA LYS A 3 -3.27 20.61 -10.10
C LYS A 3 -4.20 20.50 -8.90
N GLN A 4 -4.50 19.27 -8.46
CA GLN A 4 -5.24 19.12 -7.20
C GLN A 4 -4.35 19.63 -6.08
N GLY A 5 -4.85 20.66 -5.40
CA GLY A 5 -4.20 21.20 -4.21
C GLY A 5 -4.18 20.16 -3.08
N PHE A 6 -3.50 20.53 -2.01
CA PHE A 6 -3.39 19.68 -0.81
C PHE A 6 -4.77 19.30 -0.23
N ILE A 7 -5.74 20.22 -0.21
CA ILE A 7 -7.06 20.00 0.39
C ILE A 7 -7.89 18.91 -0.35
N PRO A 8 -8.10 18.95 -1.68
CA PRO A 8 -8.76 17.84 -2.39
C PRO A 8 -8.08 16.48 -2.22
N ALA A 9 -6.74 16.47 -2.17
CA ALA A 9 -5.97 15.25 -1.93
C ALA A 9 -6.24 14.69 -0.53
N LEU A 10 -6.19 15.55 0.50
CA LEU A 10 -6.48 15.17 1.88
C LEU A 10 -7.90 14.62 2.03
N VAL A 11 -8.91 15.28 1.44
CA VAL A 11 -10.30 14.79 1.45
C VAL A 11 -10.40 13.42 0.79
N SER A 12 -9.74 13.22 -0.36
CA SER A 12 -9.75 11.93 -1.06
C SER A 12 -9.10 10.83 -0.22
N VAL A 13 -7.92 11.09 0.37
CA VAL A 13 -7.25 10.15 1.27
C VAL A 13 -8.14 9.78 2.44
N THR A 14 -8.74 10.76 3.12
CA THR A 14 -9.62 10.52 4.27
C THR A 14 -10.82 9.65 3.90
N ILE A 15 -11.50 9.95 2.78
CA ILE A 15 -12.65 9.15 2.31
C ILE A 15 -12.23 7.71 2.02
N ILE A 16 -11.15 7.52 1.27
CA ILE A 16 -10.66 6.17 0.94
C ILE A 16 -10.23 5.41 2.19
N SER A 17 -9.53 6.05 3.14
CA SER A 17 -9.16 5.45 4.42
C SER A 17 -10.37 5.00 5.23
N ILE A 18 -11.42 5.81 5.31
CA ILE A 18 -12.67 5.43 6.00
C ILE A 18 -13.29 4.20 5.35
N VAL A 19 -13.39 4.18 4.02
CA VAL A 19 -13.94 3.03 3.28
C VAL A 19 -13.14 1.76 3.56
N ILE A 20 -11.80 1.83 3.50
CA ILE A 20 -10.92 0.69 3.78
C ILE A 20 -11.12 0.18 5.21
N VAL A 21 -11.05 1.07 6.21
CA VAL A 21 -11.22 0.68 7.62
C VAL A 21 -12.59 0.05 7.87
N CYS A 22 -13.64 0.60 7.27
CA CYS A 22 -14.98 0.03 7.36
C CYS A 22 -15.01 -1.40 6.78
N VAL A 23 -14.54 -1.60 5.54
CA VAL A 23 -14.55 -2.93 4.92
C VAL A 23 -13.73 -3.93 5.73
N ILE A 24 -12.52 -3.54 6.18
CA ILE A 24 -11.66 -4.41 6.98
C ILE A 24 -12.31 -4.79 8.30
N SER A 25 -12.97 -3.86 8.99
CA SER A 25 -13.65 -4.13 10.25
C SER A 25 -14.75 -5.20 10.11
N PHE A 26 -15.42 -5.29 8.96
CA PHE A 26 -16.40 -6.35 8.70
C PHE A 26 -15.74 -7.69 8.32
N THR A 27 -14.58 -7.67 7.66
CA THR A 27 -13.91 -8.89 7.17
C THR A 27 -12.88 -9.47 8.13
N ILE A 28 -12.52 -8.75 9.21
CA ILE A 28 -11.41 -9.10 10.10
C ILE A 28 -11.56 -10.48 10.76
N TYR A 29 -12.80 -10.92 10.98
CA TYR A 29 -13.08 -12.23 11.58
C TYR A 29 -12.92 -13.41 10.62
N ASN A 30 -12.62 -13.15 9.33
CA ASN A 30 -12.43 -14.18 8.32
C ASN A 30 -11.00 -14.13 7.74
N ALA A 31 -10.05 -14.71 8.48
CA ALA A 31 -8.63 -14.68 8.17
C ALA A 31 -8.28 -15.21 6.76
N LYS A 32 -9.07 -16.15 6.22
CA LYS A 32 -8.84 -16.68 4.86
C LYS A 32 -9.20 -15.69 3.75
N ILE A 33 -10.07 -14.72 4.02
CA ILE A 33 -10.61 -13.80 3.00
C ILE A 33 -9.99 -12.40 3.12
N ILE A 34 -9.46 -12.05 4.29
CA ILE A 34 -8.92 -10.70 4.55
C ILE A 34 -7.77 -10.32 3.60
N GLY A 35 -6.85 -11.25 3.28
CA GLY A 35 -5.76 -11.01 2.33
C GLY A 35 -6.28 -10.65 0.93
N PRO A 36 -7.11 -11.52 0.30
CA PRO A 36 -7.73 -11.21 -0.98
C PRO A 36 -8.54 -9.91 -0.98
N VAL A 37 -9.28 -9.63 0.09
CA VAL A 37 -10.03 -8.38 0.25
C VAL A 37 -9.10 -7.18 0.25
N ILE A 38 -8.02 -7.20 1.04
CA ILE A 38 -7.05 -6.10 1.09
C ILE A 38 -6.40 -5.88 -0.29
N SER A 39 -6.04 -6.95 -1.02
CA SER A 39 -5.51 -6.82 -2.37
C SER A 39 -6.50 -6.13 -3.33
N VAL A 40 -7.79 -6.47 -3.25
CA VAL A 40 -8.84 -5.83 -4.06
C VAL A 40 -9.05 -4.37 -3.66
N LEU A 41 -9.02 -4.06 -2.35
CA LEU A 41 -9.09 -2.68 -1.86
C LEU A 41 -7.93 -1.82 -2.37
N GLY A 42 -6.79 -2.42 -2.68
CA GLY A 42 -5.64 -1.74 -3.28
C GLY A 42 -5.90 -1.08 -4.63
N PHE A 43 -6.99 -1.44 -5.33
CA PHE A 43 -7.41 -0.77 -6.56
C PHE A 43 -8.32 0.44 -6.32
N ILE A 44 -8.90 0.60 -5.13
CA ILE A 44 -9.80 1.73 -4.80
C ILE A 44 -9.08 3.09 -4.90
N PRO A 45 -7.83 3.27 -4.42
CA PRO A 45 -7.11 4.53 -4.58
C PRO A 45 -6.90 4.96 -6.05
N TRP A 46 -7.16 4.09 -7.03
CA TRP A 46 -7.09 4.45 -8.44
C TRP A 46 -8.29 5.28 -8.90
N ILE A 47 -9.42 5.25 -8.19
CA ILE A 47 -10.63 6.00 -8.55
C ILE A 47 -10.35 7.51 -8.52
N PRO A 48 -9.83 8.12 -7.43
CA PRO A 48 -9.49 9.55 -7.43
C PRO A 48 -8.42 9.92 -8.46
N LEU A 49 -7.46 9.02 -8.71
CA LEU A 49 -6.43 9.22 -9.74
C LEU A 49 -7.04 9.35 -11.14
N GLN A 50 -7.93 8.42 -11.51
CA GLN A 50 -8.60 8.42 -12.81
C GLN A 50 -9.52 9.65 -12.96
N ILE A 51 -10.30 10.00 -11.92
CA ILE A 51 -11.15 11.20 -11.92
C ILE A 51 -10.32 12.48 -12.10
N SER A 52 -9.08 12.50 -11.58
CA SER A 52 -8.17 13.65 -11.75
C SER A 52 -7.53 13.74 -13.14
N GLY A 53 -7.83 12.79 -14.05
CA GLY A 53 -7.29 12.73 -15.41
C GLY A 53 -5.83 12.26 -15.46
N ARG A 54 -5.39 11.48 -14.46
CA ARG A 54 -4.01 10.97 -14.37
C ARG A 54 -3.94 9.53 -14.84
N THR A 55 -2.80 9.18 -15.42
CA THR A 55 -2.51 7.79 -15.81
C THR A 55 -1.91 7.04 -14.62
N ILE A 56 -2.30 5.79 -14.43
CA ILE A 56 -1.75 4.91 -13.38
C ILE A 56 -0.23 4.75 -13.56
N LYS A 57 0.25 4.79 -14.81
CA LYS A 57 1.69 4.73 -15.13
C LYS A 57 2.49 5.85 -14.47
N SER A 58 1.92 7.04 -14.31
CA SER A 58 2.59 8.19 -13.68
C SER A 58 2.80 8.05 -12.17
N VAL A 59 2.14 7.08 -11.52
CA VAL A 59 2.30 6.76 -10.09
C VAL A 59 2.94 5.39 -9.89
N GLY A 60 3.53 4.82 -10.94
CA GLY A 60 4.11 3.47 -10.89
C GLY A 60 5.24 3.35 -9.87
N ALA A 61 6.07 4.39 -9.71
CA ALA A 61 7.11 4.42 -8.69
C ALA A 61 6.53 4.32 -7.27
N ASP A 62 5.48 5.10 -6.98
CA ASP A 62 4.79 5.10 -5.68
C ASP A 62 4.09 3.75 -5.39
N ILE A 63 3.48 3.13 -6.42
CA ILE A 63 2.83 1.80 -6.27
C ILE A 63 3.88 0.73 -5.96
N VAL A 64 5.01 0.72 -6.69
CA VAL A 64 6.07 -0.27 -6.43
C VAL A 64 6.71 -0.04 -5.07
N PHE A 65 6.93 1.21 -4.67
CA PHE A 65 7.38 1.56 -3.33
C PHE A 65 6.46 0.93 -2.27
N GLY A 66 5.16 1.25 -2.31
CA GLY A 66 4.23 0.76 -1.29
C GLY A 66 4.09 -0.75 -1.28
N ALA A 67 4.14 -1.40 -2.46
CA ALA A 67 4.03 -2.85 -2.55
C ALA A 67 5.22 -3.57 -1.92
N ILE A 68 6.43 -3.06 -2.10
CA ILE A 68 7.65 -3.61 -1.50
C ILE A 68 7.66 -3.32 0.00
N ASP A 69 7.41 -2.06 0.36
CA ASP A 69 7.43 -1.61 1.75
C ASP A 69 6.46 -2.43 2.61
N THR A 70 5.16 -2.29 2.37
CA THR A 70 4.15 -2.89 3.25
C THR A 70 4.00 -4.40 3.02
N GLY A 71 4.40 -4.90 1.85
CA GLY A 71 4.51 -6.35 1.61
C GLY A 71 5.50 -6.99 2.57
N ILE A 72 6.75 -6.50 2.58
CA ILE A 72 7.79 -7.04 3.47
C ILE A 72 7.47 -6.74 4.94
N LEU A 73 6.90 -5.56 5.25
CA LEU A 73 6.39 -5.23 6.58
C LEU A 73 5.37 -6.28 7.06
N GLY A 74 4.45 -6.72 6.20
CA GLY A 74 3.49 -7.76 6.53
C GLY A 74 4.16 -9.06 7.00
N ILE A 75 5.27 -9.45 6.35
CA ILE A 75 6.07 -10.60 6.77
C ILE A 75 6.70 -10.35 8.14
N ALA A 76 7.31 -9.18 8.36
CA ALA A 76 7.93 -8.82 9.63
C ALA A 76 6.91 -8.79 10.79
N ALA A 77 5.71 -8.27 10.54
CA ALA A 77 4.61 -8.25 11.49
C ALA A 77 4.11 -9.66 11.83
N LEU A 78 3.98 -10.55 10.84
CA LEU A 78 3.60 -11.96 11.07
C LEU A 78 4.67 -12.71 11.87
N ILE A 79 5.95 -12.52 11.53
CA ILE A 79 7.06 -13.10 12.28
C ILE A 79 7.04 -12.59 13.72
N GLY A 80 6.93 -11.28 13.91
CA GLY A 80 6.83 -10.67 15.23
C GLY A 80 5.65 -11.22 16.03
N ALA A 81 4.47 -11.35 15.39
CA ALA A 81 3.29 -11.95 16.01
C ALA A 81 3.55 -13.36 16.53
N SER A 82 4.32 -14.17 15.80
CA SER A 82 4.67 -15.53 16.23
C SER A 82 5.57 -15.57 17.48
N PHE A 83 6.34 -14.51 17.75
CA PHE A 83 7.22 -14.44 18.93
C PHE A 83 6.52 -13.90 20.18
N ALA A 84 5.67 -12.88 20.05
CA ALA A 84 5.12 -12.15 21.20
C ALA A 84 3.66 -11.69 21.00
N GLY A 85 2.90 -12.34 20.12
CA GLY A 85 1.51 -11.99 19.83
C GLY A 85 1.39 -10.54 19.37
N VAL A 86 0.40 -9.81 19.90
CA VAL A 86 0.12 -8.42 19.51
C VAL A 86 1.34 -7.50 19.70
N LEU A 87 2.10 -7.65 20.80
CA LEU A 87 3.30 -6.82 21.03
C LEU A 87 4.34 -7.05 19.94
N GLY A 88 4.61 -8.32 19.61
CA GLY A 88 5.54 -8.66 18.56
C GLY A 88 5.07 -8.21 17.18
N ALA A 89 3.77 -8.26 16.89
CA ALA A 89 3.20 -7.73 15.65
C ALA A 89 3.40 -6.21 15.51
N ILE A 90 3.19 -5.45 16.60
CA ILE A 90 3.39 -3.99 16.62
C ILE A 90 4.87 -3.65 16.46
N VAL A 91 5.76 -4.30 17.21
CA VAL A 91 7.21 -4.05 17.14
C VAL A 91 7.77 -4.48 15.79
N GLY A 92 7.40 -5.68 15.32
CA GLY A 92 7.78 -6.21 14.02
C GLY A 92 7.26 -5.35 12.87
N GLY A 93 6.04 -4.83 12.99
CA GLY A 93 5.47 -3.85 12.07
C GLY A 93 6.26 -2.54 12.06
N ALA A 94 6.49 -1.92 13.22
CA ALA A 94 7.16 -0.61 13.30
C ALA A 94 8.65 -0.66 12.89
N VAL A 95 9.39 -1.68 13.33
CA VAL A 95 10.79 -1.87 12.94
C VAL A 95 10.87 -2.33 11.49
N GLY A 96 9.95 -3.23 11.08
CA GLY A 96 9.79 -3.67 9.70
C GLY A 96 9.65 -2.49 8.77
N ASP A 97 8.67 -1.61 9.02
CA ASP A 97 8.39 -0.35 8.30
C ASP A 97 9.65 0.47 8.06
N SER A 98 10.41 0.75 9.13
CA SER A 98 11.62 1.56 9.01
C SER A 98 12.68 0.93 8.09
N ILE A 99 12.80 -0.40 8.12
CA ILE A 99 13.75 -1.14 7.27
C ILE A 99 13.22 -1.19 5.83
N THR A 100 11.93 -1.47 5.67
CA THR A 100 11.30 -1.69 4.37
C THR A 100 11.13 -0.40 3.60
N ASP A 101 10.89 0.74 4.26
CA ASP A 101 10.97 2.07 3.67
C ASP A 101 12.35 2.36 3.07
N GLY A 102 13.42 1.96 3.77
CA GLY A 102 14.79 2.12 3.28
C GLY A 102 15.03 1.32 1.99
N PHE A 103 14.59 0.07 1.95
CA PHE A 103 14.70 -0.76 0.74
C PHE A 103 13.78 -0.27 -0.38
N ALA A 104 12.51 -0.01 -0.08
CA ALA A 104 11.51 0.47 -1.03
C ALA A 104 11.94 1.81 -1.66
N GLY A 105 12.59 2.68 -0.89
CA GLY A 105 13.17 3.93 -1.37
C GLY A 105 14.21 3.75 -2.49
N LEU A 106 15.02 2.67 -2.45
CA LEU A 106 15.95 2.33 -3.54
C LEU A 106 15.20 1.99 -4.83
N PHE A 107 14.09 1.25 -4.72
CA PHE A 107 13.25 0.89 -5.87
C PHE A 107 12.48 2.10 -6.41
N GLU A 108 11.91 2.93 -5.53
CA GLU A 108 11.24 4.18 -5.89
C GLU A 108 12.18 5.07 -6.69
N GLY A 109 13.41 5.28 -6.20
CA GLY A 109 14.42 6.09 -6.88
C GLY A 109 14.79 5.52 -8.26
N LYS A 110 15.02 4.21 -8.36
CA LYS A 110 15.35 3.55 -9.64
C LYS A 110 14.23 3.68 -10.66
N ILE A 111 12.97 3.51 -10.24
CA ILE A 111 11.81 3.62 -11.13
C ILE A 111 11.59 5.07 -11.53
N ALA A 112 11.76 6.01 -10.61
CA ALA A 112 11.66 7.44 -10.89
C ALA A 112 12.68 7.89 -11.95
N GLU A 113 13.92 7.42 -11.84
CA GLU A 113 14.94 7.65 -12.87
C GLU A 113 14.56 7.04 -14.22
N HIS A 114 14.02 5.81 -14.21
CA HIS A 114 13.58 5.14 -15.43
C HIS A 114 12.44 5.88 -16.12
N LEU A 115 11.41 6.30 -15.37
CA LEU A 115 10.28 7.08 -15.89
C LEU A 115 10.75 8.42 -16.47
N ARG A 116 11.65 9.12 -15.75
CA ARG A 116 12.24 10.38 -16.21
C ARG A 116 13.02 10.22 -17.51
N LYS A 117 13.80 9.14 -17.65
CA LYS A 117 14.53 8.81 -18.89
C LYS A 117 13.59 8.55 -20.08
N HIS A 118 12.37 8.10 -19.83
CA HIS A 118 11.36 7.84 -20.86
C HIS A 118 10.39 9.02 -21.09
N GLY A 119 10.74 10.22 -20.62
CA GLY A 119 9.95 11.43 -20.82
C GLY A 119 8.61 11.44 -20.05
N ILE A 120 8.44 10.53 -19.10
CA ILE A 120 7.27 10.52 -18.21
C ILE A 120 7.62 11.46 -17.05
N GLU A 121 7.12 12.70 -17.11
CA GLU A 121 7.16 13.58 -15.95
C GLU A 121 6.39 12.92 -14.81
N GLU A 122 7.11 12.58 -13.73
CA GLU A 122 6.49 12.27 -12.45
C GLU A 122 5.80 13.54 -11.95
N ALA A 123 4.54 13.72 -12.34
CA ALA A 123 3.72 14.80 -11.80
C ALA A 123 3.34 14.47 -10.35
N ARG A 124 4.33 14.39 -9.44
CA ARG A 124 4.16 14.16 -8.01
C ARG A 124 3.35 15.31 -7.43
N THR A 125 2.05 15.07 -7.33
CA THR A 125 1.12 15.91 -6.59
C THR A 125 0.73 15.20 -5.30
N PRO A 126 0.23 15.93 -4.30
CA PRO A 126 -0.25 15.32 -3.07
C PRO A 126 -1.22 14.16 -3.31
N LEU A 127 -2.16 14.30 -4.26
CA LEU A 127 -3.08 13.22 -4.62
C LEU A 127 -2.35 12.02 -5.23
N SER A 128 -1.46 12.27 -6.20
CA SER A 128 -0.87 11.18 -6.97
C SER A 128 0.05 10.30 -6.13
N SER A 129 0.89 10.92 -5.30
CA SER A 129 1.79 10.17 -4.42
C SER A 129 1.04 9.46 -3.30
N SER A 130 0.07 10.11 -2.66
CA SER A 130 -0.72 9.45 -1.60
C SER A 130 -1.53 8.26 -2.11
N MET A 131 -2.25 8.40 -3.23
CA MET A 131 -3.04 7.31 -3.81
C MET A 131 -2.15 6.18 -4.36
N GLY A 132 -1.02 6.52 -4.98
CA GLY A 132 -0.04 5.56 -5.49
C GLY A 132 0.54 4.70 -4.36
N LYS A 133 1.06 5.34 -3.31
CA LYS A 133 1.63 4.63 -2.16
C LYS A 133 0.58 3.80 -1.45
N MET A 134 -0.59 4.37 -1.13
CA MET A 134 -1.69 3.64 -0.49
C MET A 134 -2.13 2.41 -1.29
N SER A 135 -2.23 2.53 -2.62
CA SER A 135 -2.53 1.40 -3.50
C SER A 135 -1.46 0.32 -3.41
N GLY A 136 -0.19 0.70 -3.52
CA GLY A 136 0.95 -0.20 -3.39
C GLY A 136 0.92 -0.96 -2.06
N CYS A 137 0.80 -0.24 -0.95
CA CYS A 137 0.78 -0.80 0.39
C CYS A 137 -0.30 -1.88 0.57
N LEU A 138 -1.53 -1.58 0.14
CA LEU A 138 -2.66 -2.51 0.21
C LEU A 138 -2.42 -3.74 -0.68
N ILE A 139 -1.97 -3.56 -1.92
CA ILE A 139 -1.69 -4.69 -2.81
C ILE A 139 -0.58 -5.57 -2.23
N GLY A 140 0.53 -4.96 -1.78
CA GLY A 140 1.68 -5.66 -1.24
C GLY A 140 1.33 -6.51 -0.02
N VAL A 141 0.75 -5.89 1.02
CA VAL A 141 0.37 -6.62 2.23
C VAL A 141 -0.76 -7.60 1.97
N GLY A 142 -1.71 -7.26 1.10
CA GLY A 142 -2.81 -8.15 0.72
C GLY A 142 -2.31 -9.44 0.06
N ILE A 143 -1.30 -9.36 -0.82
CA ILE A 143 -0.68 -10.54 -1.45
C ILE A 143 -0.03 -11.41 -0.37
N VAL A 144 0.76 -10.81 0.54
CA VAL A 144 1.43 -11.55 1.60
C VAL A 144 0.43 -12.25 2.52
N LEU A 145 -0.62 -11.56 2.95
CA LEU A 145 -1.67 -12.14 3.79
C LEU A 145 -2.48 -13.21 3.06
N THR A 146 -2.72 -13.06 1.76
CA THR A 146 -3.34 -14.10 0.92
C THR A 146 -2.50 -15.37 0.92
N ILE A 147 -1.19 -15.23 0.71
CA ILE A 147 -0.28 -16.38 0.73
C ILE A 147 -0.26 -17.01 2.12
N ALA A 148 -0.08 -16.20 3.17
CA ALA A 148 0.03 -16.67 4.55
C ALA A 148 -1.23 -17.42 5.03
N TRP A 149 -2.41 -16.86 4.82
CA TRP A 149 -3.64 -17.37 5.45
C TRP A 149 -4.58 -18.12 4.50
N SER A 150 -4.65 -17.72 3.23
CA SER A 150 -5.53 -18.39 2.25
C SER A 150 -4.87 -19.60 1.59
N VAL A 151 -3.54 -19.54 1.35
CA VAL A 151 -2.80 -20.61 0.65
C VAL A 151 -2.07 -21.54 1.61
N VAL A 152 -1.22 -20.99 2.49
CA VAL A 152 -0.41 -21.78 3.42
C VAL A 152 -1.20 -22.18 4.67
N GLY A 153 -2.16 -21.34 5.09
CA GLY A 153 -3.00 -21.61 6.25
C GLY A 153 -2.26 -21.47 7.58
N ILE A 154 -1.36 -20.48 7.69
CA ILE A 154 -0.66 -20.17 8.94
C ILE A 154 -1.71 -19.85 10.02
N GLY A 155 -1.76 -20.68 11.06
CA GLY A 155 -2.57 -20.43 12.25
C GLY A 155 -1.98 -19.28 13.05
N ILE A 156 -2.84 -18.36 13.48
CA ILE A 156 -2.52 -17.30 14.45
C ILE A 156 -3.15 -17.69 15.78
#